data_AF-A0A1S2LS73-F1
#
_entry.id   AF-A0A1S2LS73-F1
#
_cell.length_a   1.000
_cell.length_b   1.000
_cell.length_c   1.000
_cell.angle_alpha   90.00
_cell.angle_beta   90.00
_cell.angle_gamma   90.00
#
_symmetry.space_group_name_H-M   'P 1'
#
loop_
_entity.id
_entity.type
_entity.pdbx_description
1 polymer ?
#
loop_
_entity_poly.entity_id
_entity_poly.type
_entity_poly.pdbx_seq_one_letter_code
_entity_poly.pdbx_strand_id
1 'polypeptide(L)'
;MGVEIMNKEDEIIEGKAKRGSVIKRLWKRFKTTDWKDPLNRWKLLFFLVLTFIGLAGGSYGAIAATSTNTFCASCHEMSPEAVTHKVTSHSQVNCVDCHIKPGIDNKIKSKIGAMKELYHHVTRTVPNPIYAHKKVEDVVCVKCHSFNRMVTATGDLIVNHEGHIEAEIPCLTCHSGVAHAKVVERGLNTHDAYDHWIEENADILVKTAYTSPNMGTCIDCHDKVNQGLKPWEDISYVMSSPPSSIEEGHKVDDKSYTSNLILQGLGKQHGDVELSMDCLTCHLEVATPLNHQKHGWNENHGSYALTDLNNCLTCHEEAKWIKRVAATSIDEILNPGSKPNLEFYVPDIFVVKSESRNSIFCFTCHTERPPGHGDDEEWLTGHADFAETKQQKRECYVCHDYEKNESQTAATDVYCMFCHRTGLKDAK
;
A
#
# COMPACT_ATOMS: atom_id res chain seq x y z
N MET A 1 58.06 8.31 72.48
CA MET A 1 57.29 7.11 72.12
C MET A 1 56.58 7.42 70.81
N GLY A 2 57.22 7.07 69.70
CA GLY A 2 56.71 7.29 68.36
C GLY A 2 55.75 6.18 67.96
N VAL A 3 54.64 6.55 67.34
CA VAL A 3 53.72 5.62 66.68
C VAL A 3 54.13 5.62 65.21
N GLU A 4 54.75 4.53 64.79
CA GLU A 4 55.23 4.28 63.44
C GLU A 4 54.07 3.72 62.61
N ILE A 5 53.69 4.43 61.55
CA ILE A 5 52.72 3.97 60.55
C ILE A 5 53.55 3.24 59.48
N MET A 6 53.55 1.91 59.50
CA MET A 6 54.16 1.08 58.45
C MET A 6 53.13 0.76 57.37
N ASN A 7 53.50 1.05 56.12
CA ASN A 7 52.77 0.77 54.89
C ASN A 7 52.48 -0.73 54.73
N LYS A 8 51.25 -1.03 54.30
CA LYS A 8 50.74 -2.37 54.00
C LYS A 8 50.76 -2.58 52.48
N GLU A 9 51.92 -2.91 51.91
CA GLU A 9 52.03 -3.21 50.47
C GLU A 9 52.68 -4.56 50.10
N ASP A 10 53.19 -5.35 51.04
CA ASP A 10 53.87 -6.60 50.69
C ASP A 10 53.20 -7.84 51.30
N GLU A 11 52.01 -8.22 50.79
CA GLU A 11 51.46 -9.56 51.05
C GLU A 11 50.45 -10.01 49.99
N ILE A 12 50.81 -9.99 48.70
CA ILE A 12 50.07 -10.75 47.66
C ILE A 12 51.05 -11.38 46.66
N ILE A 13 51.86 -12.33 47.12
CA ILE A 13 52.49 -13.32 46.23
C ILE A 13 52.41 -14.68 46.91
N GLU A 14 51.37 -15.45 46.57
CA GLU A 14 51.48 -16.84 46.11
C GLU A 14 50.07 -17.44 45.97
N GLY A 15 49.72 -17.87 44.76
CA GLY A 15 48.43 -18.54 44.52
C GLY A 15 47.74 -18.28 43.17
N LYS A 16 48.45 -17.90 42.11
CA LYS A 16 47.89 -17.98 40.74
C LYS A 16 48.57 -19.09 39.94
N ALA A 17 48.03 -20.31 40.10
CA ALA A 17 48.31 -21.41 39.19
C ALA A 17 48.03 -20.97 37.75
N LYS A 18 49.08 -20.89 36.92
CA LYS A 18 49.00 -20.58 35.49
C LYS A 18 48.18 -21.67 34.79
N ARG A 19 46.88 -21.42 34.59
CA ARG A 19 46.05 -22.14 33.60
C ARG A 19 46.67 -21.88 32.22
N GLY A 20 47.59 -22.75 31.80
CA GLY A 20 48.09 -22.75 30.42
C GLY A 20 46.91 -22.88 29.47
N SER A 21 46.77 -21.93 28.55
CA SER A 21 45.70 -21.89 27.54
C SER A 21 45.51 -23.28 26.91
N VAL A 22 44.29 -23.79 26.98
CA VAL A 22 43.87 -25.11 26.45
C VAL A 22 44.34 -25.30 25.00
N ILE A 23 44.37 -24.20 24.23
CA ILE A 23 44.84 -24.13 22.84
C ILE A 23 46.32 -24.53 22.71
N LYS A 24 47.20 -24.03 23.60
CA LYS A 24 48.64 -24.38 23.57
C LYS A 24 48.87 -25.86 23.91
N ARG A 25 48.05 -26.44 24.79
CA ARG A 25 48.12 -27.88 25.14
C ARG A 25 47.63 -28.77 24.00
N LEU A 26 46.54 -28.40 23.34
CA LEU A 26 46.00 -29.12 22.17
C LEU A 26 46.98 -29.10 20.99
N TRP A 27 47.60 -27.95 20.72
CA TRP A 27 48.57 -27.79 19.63
C TRP A 27 49.87 -28.58 19.86
N LYS A 28 50.37 -28.61 21.11
CA LYS A 28 51.53 -29.45 21.47
C LYS A 28 51.21 -30.93 21.28
N ARG A 29 50.03 -31.40 21.71
CA ARG A 29 49.57 -32.79 21.52
C ARG A 29 49.42 -33.17 20.04
N PHE A 30 48.86 -32.29 19.22
CA PHE A 30 48.71 -32.52 17.78
C PHE A 30 50.06 -32.68 17.08
N LYS A 31 51.05 -31.84 17.41
CA LYS A 31 52.42 -31.94 16.87
C LYS A 31 53.18 -33.19 17.31
N THR A 32 52.92 -33.70 18.51
CA THR A 32 53.59 -34.90 19.04
C THR A 32 52.86 -36.21 18.70
N THR A 33 51.76 -36.16 17.95
CA THR A 33 50.99 -37.36 17.58
C THR A 33 51.63 -38.05 16.37
N ASP A 34 51.77 -39.39 16.43
CA ASP A 34 52.24 -40.17 15.28
C ASP A 34 51.09 -40.35 14.28
N TRP A 35 51.16 -39.60 13.18
CA TRP A 35 50.19 -39.61 12.09
C TRP A 35 50.42 -40.73 11.08
N LYS A 36 51.42 -41.60 11.24
CA LYS A 36 51.57 -42.81 10.42
C LYS A 36 50.73 -43.97 10.95
N ASP A 37 50.37 -43.94 12.23
CA ASP A 37 49.46 -44.91 12.86
C ASP A 37 48.01 -44.74 12.31
N PRO A 38 47.44 -45.80 11.70
CA PRO A 38 46.05 -45.79 11.25
C PRO A 38 45.05 -45.39 12.34
N LEU A 39 45.26 -45.80 13.59
CA LEU A 39 44.33 -45.54 14.70
C LEU A 39 44.23 -44.04 15.04
N ASN A 40 45.34 -43.31 14.97
CA ASN A 40 45.34 -41.86 15.22
C ASN A 40 44.69 -41.07 14.08
N ARG A 41 44.79 -41.56 12.83
CA ARG A 41 44.05 -41.02 11.68
C ARG A 41 42.55 -41.23 11.82
N TRP A 42 42.13 -42.44 12.21
CA TRP A 42 40.71 -42.75 12.46
C TRP A 42 40.14 -41.94 13.63
N LYS A 43 40.90 -41.74 14.71
CA LYS A 43 40.50 -40.84 15.82
C LYS A 43 40.32 -39.40 15.35
N LEU A 44 41.26 -38.85 14.58
CA LEU A 44 41.13 -37.50 14.04
C LEU A 44 39.92 -37.38 13.11
N LEU A 45 39.76 -38.33 12.18
CA LEU A 45 38.62 -38.35 11.27
C LEU A 45 37.30 -38.43 12.05
N PHE A 46 37.22 -39.27 13.08
CA PHE A 46 36.05 -39.37 13.95
C PHE A 46 35.73 -38.04 14.66
N PHE A 47 36.74 -37.38 15.25
CA PHE A 47 36.53 -36.06 15.87
C PHE A 47 36.14 -34.99 14.85
N LEU A 48 36.71 -35.01 13.63
CA LEU A 48 36.35 -34.07 12.57
C LEU A 48 34.91 -34.30 12.10
N VAL A 49 34.50 -35.55 11.90
CA VAL A 49 33.12 -35.90 11.51
C VAL A 49 32.13 -35.53 12.62
N LEU A 50 32.41 -35.85 13.89
CA LEU A 50 31.57 -35.41 15.01
C LEU A 50 31.47 -33.89 15.10
N THR A 51 32.59 -33.18 14.93
CA THR A 51 32.59 -31.72 14.93
C THR A 51 31.76 -31.17 13.77
N PHE A 52 31.91 -31.75 12.57
CA PHE A 52 31.14 -31.38 11.39
C PHE A 52 29.63 -31.62 11.60
N ILE A 53 29.25 -32.77 12.13
CA ILE A 53 27.85 -33.10 12.45
C ILE A 53 27.31 -32.13 13.50
N GLY A 54 28.08 -31.82 14.55
CA GLY A 54 27.69 -30.85 15.57
C GLY A 54 27.49 -29.45 15.01
N LEU A 55 28.41 -28.98 14.15
CA LEU A 55 28.29 -27.69 13.47
C LEU A 55 27.13 -27.66 12.47
N ALA A 56 26.93 -28.71 11.69
CA ALA A 56 25.85 -28.82 10.73
C ALA A 56 24.49 -28.85 11.44
N GLY A 57 24.35 -29.66 12.50
CA GLY A 57 23.16 -29.73 13.34
C GLY A 57 22.88 -28.41 14.06
N GLY A 58 23.91 -27.78 14.62
CA GLY A 58 23.79 -26.46 15.25
C GLY A 58 23.37 -25.37 14.25
N SER A 59 23.97 -25.36 13.06
CA SER A 59 23.62 -24.42 11.99
C SER A 59 22.19 -24.63 11.50
N TYR A 60 21.76 -25.88 11.33
CA TYR A 60 20.39 -26.21 10.97
C TYR A 60 19.39 -25.73 12.04
N GLY A 61 19.68 -25.98 13.31
CA GLY A 61 18.86 -25.50 14.43
C GLY A 61 18.77 -23.98 14.47
N ALA A 62 19.88 -23.27 14.27
CA ALA A 62 19.90 -21.80 14.21
C ALA A 62 19.06 -21.27 13.02
N ILE A 63 19.20 -21.89 11.84
CA ILE A 63 18.39 -21.53 10.67
C ILE A 63 16.91 -21.79 10.93
N ALA A 64 16.54 -22.90 11.57
CA ALA A 64 15.17 -23.21 11.91
C ALA A 64 14.58 -22.19 12.91
N ALA A 65 15.30 -21.90 13.99
CA ALA A 65 14.87 -20.95 15.02
C ALA A 65 14.68 -19.53 14.45
N THR A 66 15.65 -19.06 13.65
CA THR A 66 15.60 -17.74 12.99
C THR A 66 14.61 -17.67 11.83
N SER A 67 13.88 -18.75 11.54
CA SER A 67 12.87 -18.82 10.48
C SER A 67 11.44 -18.89 11.03
N THR A 68 11.26 -18.73 12.34
CA THR A 68 9.95 -18.74 12.99
C THR A 68 9.31 -17.35 13.01
N ASN A 69 7.98 -17.29 13.05
CA ASN A 69 7.25 -16.02 13.18
C ASN A 69 7.61 -15.30 14.48
N THR A 70 7.83 -16.05 15.56
CA THR A 70 8.26 -15.50 16.86
C THR A 70 9.61 -14.80 16.78
N PHE A 71 10.56 -15.33 15.98
CA PHE A 71 11.84 -14.66 15.78
C PHE A 71 11.66 -13.35 14.98
N CYS A 72 10.87 -13.38 13.90
CA CYS A 72 10.59 -12.17 13.11
C CYS A 72 9.89 -11.09 13.97
N ALA A 73 8.93 -11.49 14.81
CA ALA A 73 8.21 -10.60 15.72
C ALA A 73 9.03 -10.14 16.94
N SER A 74 10.28 -10.60 17.09
CA SER A 74 11.13 -10.19 18.23
C SER A 74 11.74 -8.80 18.07
N CYS A 75 11.73 -8.26 16.84
CA CYS A 75 12.15 -6.90 16.52
C CYS A 75 10.91 -5.99 16.51
N HIS A 76 10.94 -4.87 17.22
CA HIS A 76 9.80 -3.95 17.28
C HIS A 76 9.51 -3.30 15.93
N GLU A 77 10.54 -3.18 15.07
CA GLU A 77 10.42 -2.63 13.72
C GLU A 77 9.55 -3.50 12.81
N MET A 78 9.36 -4.77 13.15
CA MET A 78 8.51 -5.72 12.43
C MET A 78 7.12 -5.85 13.08
N SER A 79 6.79 -5.04 14.09
CA SER A 79 5.49 -5.08 14.76
C SER A 79 4.31 -4.93 13.79
N PRO A 80 4.30 -3.96 12.85
CA PRO A 80 3.22 -3.81 11.88
C PRO A 80 2.98 -5.09 11.06
N GLU A 81 4.05 -5.66 10.51
CA GLU A 81 4.00 -6.83 9.64
C GLU A 81 3.67 -8.10 10.43
N ALA A 82 4.18 -8.24 11.66
CA ALA A 82 3.92 -9.39 12.52
C ALA A 82 2.47 -9.42 13.03
N VAL A 83 1.92 -8.27 13.44
CA VAL A 83 0.55 -8.17 13.94
C VAL A 83 -0.44 -8.37 12.79
N THR A 84 -0.22 -7.72 11.65
CA THR A 84 -1.07 -7.93 10.46
C THR A 84 -1.05 -9.38 9.99
N HIS A 85 0.12 -10.02 9.93
CA HIS A 85 0.23 -11.43 9.56
C HIS A 85 -0.64 -12.33 10.45
N LYS A 86 -0.64 -12.10 11.77
CA LYS A 86 -1.42 -12.89 12.73
C LYS A 86 -2.94 -12.82 12.54
N VAL A 87 -3.45 -11.70 12.04
CA VAL A 87 -4.91 -11.48 11.90
C VAL A 87 -5.41 -11.64 10.46
N THR A 88 -4.53 -11.96 9.51
CA THR A 88 -4.93 -12.29 8.13
C THR A 88 -5.13 -13.79 7.94
N SER A 89 -5.64 -14.17 6.77
CA SER A 89 -5.84 -15.58 6.37
C SER A 89 -4.57 -16.42 6.33
N HIS A 90 -3.39 -15.79 6.38
CA HIS A 90 -2.09 -16.46 6.32
C HIS A 90 -1.39 -16.62 7.67
N SER A 91 -2.08 -16.37 8.79
CA SER A 91 -1.52 -16.41 10.15
C SER A 91 -0.83 -17.72 10.54
N GLN A 92 -1.20 -18.83 9.90
CA GLN A 92 -0.63 -20.16 10.14
C GLN A 92 0.58 -20.49 9.25
N VAL A 93 0.94 -19.62 8.32
CA VAL A 93 2.10 -19.78 7.42
C VAL A 93 3.31 -19.07 8.03
N ASN A 94 4.52 -19.63 7.94
CA ASN A 94 5.68 -18.91 8.46
C ASN A 94 6.07 -17.75 7.54
N CYS A 95 6.58 -16.65 8.08
CA CYS A 95 7.05 -15.50 7.30
C CYS A 95 8.03 -15.95 6.20
N VAL A 96 8.95 -16.86 6.51
CA VAL A 96 9.95 -17.36 5.55
C VAL A 96 9.36 -18.20 4.42
N ASP A 97 8.19 -18.80 4.61
CA ASP A 97 7.58 -19.64 3.59
C ASP A 97 7.07 -18.79 2.41
N CYS A 98 6.83 -17.50 2.66
CA CYS A 98 6.54 -16.48 1.64
C CYS A 98 7.78 -15.67 1.27
N HIS A 99 8.53 -15.14 2.26
CA HIS A 99 9.63 -14.19 2.00
C HIS A 99 10.91 -14.83 1.45
N ILE A 100 11.04 -16.16 1.47
CA ILE A 100 12.22 -16.87 0.98
C ILE A 100 11.82 -17.84 -0.12
N LYS A 101 12.42 -17.67 -1.30
CA LYS A 101 12.27 -18.62 -2.40
C LYS A 101 12.60 -20.05 -1.93
N PRO A 102 11.81 -21.07 -2.33
CA PRO A 102 12.06 -22.45 -1.92
C PRO A 102 13.45 -22.94 -2.32
N GLY A 103 14.03 -23.82 -1.52
CA GLY A 103 15.37 -24.38 -1.74
C GLY A 103 16.36 -23.99 -0.66
N ILE A 104 17.25 -24.92 -0.31
CA ILE A 104 18.21 -24.73 0.78
C ILE A 104 19.25 -23.65 0.47
N ASP A 105 19.65 -23.53 -0.79
CA ASP A 105 20.59 -22.51 -1.26
C ASP A 105 19.97 -21.11 -1.18
N ASN A 106 18.70 -20.97 -1.58
CA ASN A 106 17.94 -19.72 -1.46
C ASN A 106 17.76 -19.31 0.01
N LYS A 107 17.47 -20.28 0.89
CA LYS A 107 17.38 -20.04 2.34
C LYS A 107 18.69 -19.50 2.90
N ILE A 108 19.83 -20.11 2.56
CA ILE A 108 21.14 -19.65 3.00
C ILE A 108 21.45 -18.25 2.46
N LYS A 109 21.27 -18.02 1.15
CA LYS A 109 21.48 -16.71 0.51
C LYS A 109 20.62 -15.62 1.16
N SER A 110 19.35 -15.91 1.44
CA SER A 110 18.44 -14.97 2.09
C SER A 110 18.88 -14.64 3.51
N LYS A 111 19.34 -15.62 4.30
CA LYS A 111 19.83 -15.38 5.66
C LYS A 111 21.13 -14.56 5.68
N ILE A 112 22.04 -14.80 4.74
CA ILE A 112 23.25 -13.97 4.58
C ILE A 112 22.85 -12.53 4.20
N GLY A 113 21.89 -12.38 3.27
CA GLY A 113 21.38 -11.06 2.88
C GLY A 113 20.69 -10.31 4.02
N ALA A 114 19.95 -11.01 4.88
CA ALA A 114 19.26 -10.45 6.04
C ALA A 114 20.20 -9.91 7.13
N MET A 115 21.51 -10.21 7.06
CA MET A 115 22.50 -9.60 7.96
C MET A 115 22.51 -8.07 7.88
N LYS A 116 22.07 -7.49 6.75
CA LYS A 116 21.87 -6.03 6.61
C LYS A 116 20.81 -5.50 7.58
N GLU A 117 19.73 -6.24 7.81
CA GLU A 117 18.64 -5.83 8.71
C GLU A 117 19.14 -5.81 10.14
N LEU A 118 19.92 -6.82 10.54
CA LEU A 118 20.60 -6.84 11.83
C LEU A 118 21.57 -5.64 11.99
N TYR A 119 22.32 -5.30 10.94
CA TYR A 119 23.17 -4.11 10.95
C TYR A 119 22.37 -2.83 11.16
N HIS A 120 21.25 -2.64 10.44
CA HIS A 120 20.39 -1.48 10.58
C HIS A 120 19.78 -1.37 11.99
N HIS A 121 19.32 -2.49 12.55
CA HIS A 121 18.80 -2.55 13.92
C HIS A 121 19.88 -2.14 14.95
N VAL A 122 21.06 -2.77 14.90
CA VAL A 122 22.13 -2.52 15.88
C VAL A 122 22.70 -1.09 15.77
N THR A 123 22.76 -0.54 14.55
CA THR A 123 23.23 0.83 14.32
C THR A 123 22.15 1.90 14.44
N ARG A 124 20.89 1.50 14.67
CA ARG A 124 19.71 2.41 14.68
C ARG A 124 19.55 3.21 13.40
N THR A 125 19.83 2.58 12.26
CA THR A 125 19.71 3.16 10.92
C THR A 125 18.60 2.48 10.10
N VAL A 126 17.56 2.00 10.78
CA VAL A 126 16.41 1.35 10.14
C VAL A 126 15.74 2.35 9.19
N PRO A 127 15.49 1.96 7.92
CA PRO A 127 14.75 2.81 6.98
C PRO A 127 13.34 3.10 7.49
N ASN A 128 12.87 4.32 7.27
CA ASN A 128 11.53 4.75 7.64
C ASN A 128 10.86 5.43 6.44
N PRO A 129 9.82 4.82 5.83
CA PRO A 129 9.23 3.52 6.16
C PRO A 129 10.06 2.33 5.66
N ILE A 130 9.75 1.14 6.17
CA ILE A 130 10.31 -0.13 5.68
C ILE A 130 9.50 -0.57 4.46
N TYR A 131 10.12 -0.91 3.34
CA TYR A 131 9.40 -1.46 2.20
C TYR A 131 10.25 -2.49 1.45
N ALA A 132 9.56 -3.32 0.66
CA ALA A 132 10.19 -4.42 -0.02
C ALA A 132 10.91 -3.96 -1.29
N HIS A 133 12.20 -4.27 -1.39
CA HIS A 133 13.00 -4.06 -2.61
C HIS A 133 13.13 -5.33 -3.48
N LYS A 134 12.49 -6.43 -3.07
CA LYS A 134 12.56 -7.72 -3.77
C LYS A 134 11.16 -8.31 -3.83
N LYS A 135 10.77 -8.73 -5.02
CA LYS A 135 9.49 -9.39 -5.24
C LYS A 135 9.42 -10.70 -4.47
N VAL A 136 8.25 -10.98 -3.91
CA VAL A 136 7.90 -12.34 -3.50
C VAL A 136 7.64 -13.12 -4.78
N GLU A 137 8.32 -14.26 -4.92
CA GLU A 137 8.26 -15.07 -6.13
C GLU A 137 6.97 -15.91 -6.14
N ASP A 138 6.25 -15.95 -7.27
CA ASP A 138 4.95 -16.64 -7.38
C ASP A 138 5.01 -18.13 -7.01
N VAL A 139 6.19 -18.75 -7.16
CA VAL A 139 6.44 -20.14 -6.75
C VAL A 139 6.08 -20.41 -5.27
N VAL A 140 6.08 -19.40 -4.41
CA VAL A 140 5.66 -19.57 -3.01
C VAL A 140 4.14 -19.67 -2.86
N CYS A 141 3.39 -18.91 -3.66
CA CYS A 141 1.93 -18.88 -3.64
C CYS A 141 1.37 -20.21 -4.18
N VAL A 142 1.95 -20.70 -5.28
CA VAL A 142 1.44 -21.86 -6.04
C VAL A 142 1.74 -23.21 -5.38
N LYS A 143 2.53 -23.22 -4.30
CA LYS A 143 2.66 -24.39 -3.43
C LYS A 143 1.36 -24.74 -2.73
N CYS A 144 0.55 -23.72 -2.44
CA CYS A 144 -0.69 -23.85 -1.68
C CYS A 144 -1.93 -23.47 -2.51
N HIS A 145 -1.78 -22.58 -3.50
CA HIS A 145 -2.88 -22.12 -4.35
C HIS A 145 -2.84 -22.75 -5.74
N SER A 146 -3.96 -23.32 -6.17
CA SER A 146 -4.15 -23.81 -7.55
C SER A 146 -4.43 -22.66 -8.51
N PHE A 147 -3.94 -22.81 -9.74
CA PHE A 147 -4.16 -21.91 -10.87
C PHE A 147 -5.58 -22.00 -11.45
N ASN A 148 -6.21 -23.17 -11.33
CA ASN A 148 -7.49 -23.44 -11.97
C ASN A 148 -8.65 -23.02 -11.05
N ARG A 149 -8.90 -21.70 -10.95
CA ARG A 149 -10.08 -21.15 -10.30
C ARG A 149 -10.67 -19.99 -11.11
N MET A 150 -11.94 -20.11 -11.45
CA MET A 150 -12.72 -19.10 -12.18
C MET A 150 -13.27 -18.00 -11.25
N VAL A 151 -13.12 -18.15 -9.93
CA VAL A 151 -13.62 -17.21 -8.93
C VAL A 151 -12.58 -17.05 -7.83
N THR A 152 -12.14 -15.81 -7.60
CA THR A 152 -11.40 -15.44 -6.39
C THR A 152 -12.38 -15.43 -5.22
N ALA A 153 -11.95 -15.74 -4.01
CA ALA A 153 -12.82 -15.87 -2.83
C ALA A 153 -13.48 -14.55 -2.34
N THR A 154 -13.53 -13.49 -3.15
CA THR A 154 -14.04 -12.17 -2.74
C THR A 154 -15.14 -11.71 -3.67
N GLY A 155 -16.37 -12.08 -3.34
CA GLY A 155 -17.58 -11.36 -3.73
C GLY A 155 -17.94 -11.46 -5.21
N ASP A 156 -17.98 -10.29 -5.86
CA ASP A 156 -18.58 -10.00 -7.16
C ASP A 156 -17.58 -10.00 -8.32
N LEU A 157 -16.27 -10.10 -8.06
CA LEU A 157 -15.23 -9.99 -9.08
C LEU A 157 -15.06 -11.26 -9.93
N ILE A 158 -15.06 -11.08 -11.25
CA ILE A 158 -14.78 -12.07 -12.28
C ILE A 158 -13.32 -11.92 -12.70
N VAL A 159 -12.48 -12.94 -12.43
CA VAL A 159 -11.04 -12.89 -12.72
C VAL A 159 -10.60 -14.16 -13.43
N ASN A 160 -10.15 -14.03 -14.67
CA ASN A 160 -9.52 -15.10 -15.45
C ASN A 160 -8.09 -15.36 -14.97
N HIS A 161 -7.91 -16.08 -13.87
CA HIS A 161 -6.56 -16.36 -13.33
C HIS A 161 -5.65 -17.03 -14.36
N GLU A 162 -6.16 -17.98 -15.15
CA GLU A 162 -5.39 -18.72 -16.16
C GLU A 162 -4.72 -17.76 -17.14
N GLY A 163 -5.48 -16.85 -17.76
CA GLY A 163 -4.93 -15.86 -18.69
C GLY A 163 -3.92 -14.91 -18.04
N HIS A 164 -4.13 -14.52 -16.78
CA HIS A 164 -3.17 -13.66 -16.06
C HIS A 164 -1.86 -14.39 -15.73
N ILE A 165 -1.94 -15.68 -15.40
CA ILE A 165 -0.77 -16.52 -15.11
C ILE A 165 0.03 -16.78 -16.40
N GLU A 166 -0.64 -17.03 -17.51
CA GLU A 166 0.00 -17.18 -18.84
C GLU A 166 0.71 -15.90 -19.27
N ALA A 167 0.16 -14.73 -18.90
CA ALA A 167 0.80 -13.43 -19.10
C ALA A 167 1.95 -13.12 -18.12
N GLU A 168 2.30 -14.08 -17.25
CA GLU A 168 3.35 -13.96 -16.22
C GLU A 168 3.12 -12.80 -15.23
N ILE A 169 1.85 -12.48 -14.94
CA ILE A 169 1.48 -11.43 -13.98
C ILE A 169 1.68 -11.95 -12.55
N PRO A 170 2.52 -11.32 -11.72
CA PRO A 170 2.76 -11.77 -10.36
C PRO A 170 1.50 -11.72 -9.49
N CYS A 171 1.34 -12.69 -8.60
CA CYS A 171 0.18 -12.82 -7.72
C CYS A 171 -0.03 -11.56 -6.86
N LEU A 172 1.08 -10.96 -6.38
CA LEU A 172 1.05 -9.77 -5.55
C LEU A 172 0.60 -8.51 -6.29
N THR A 173 0.55 -8.52 -7.63
CA THR A 173 0.03 -7.39 -8.40
C THR A 173 -1.39 -7.04 -7.96
N CYS A 174 -2.21 -8.06 -7.65
CA CYS A 174 -3.56 -7.89 -7.12
C CYS A 174 -3.67 -8.22 -5.63
N HIS A 175 -2.90 -9.21 -5.14
CA HIS A 175 -2.98 -9.71 -3.76
C HIS A 175 -1.98 -9.06 -2.79
N SER A 176 -1.57 -7.80 -3.02
CA SER A 176 -0.57 -7.11 -2.19
C SER A 176 -0.95 -7.01 -0.70
N GLY A 177 -2.25 -6.96 -0.40
CA GLY A 177 -2.77 -6.82 0.96
C GLY A 177 -2.95 -8.13 1.74
N VAL A 178 -2.68 -9.29 1.15
CA VAL A 178 -3.14 -10.59 1.69
C VAL A 178 -2.54 -10.96 3.05
N ALA A 179 -1.29 -10.55 3.31
CA ALA A 179 -0.58 -10.87 4.56
C ALA A 179 -0.38 -9.65 5.48
N HIS A 180 -0.38 -8.44 4.90
CA HIS A 180 0.00 -7.23 5.62
C HIS A 180 -0.98 -6.06 5.46
N ALA A 181 -2.18 -6.29 4.92
CA ALA A 181 -3.26 -5.29 4.85
C ALA A 181 -2.82 -3.90 4.35
N LYS A 182 -1.90 -3.90 3.38
CA LYS A 182 -1.36 -2.71 2.71
C LYS A 182 -0.79 -1.64 3.66
N VAL A 183 -0.15 -2.06 4.75
CA VAL A 183 0.40 -1.13 5.76
C VAL A 183 1.44 -0.16 5.20
N VAL A 184 2.22 -0.58 4.21
CA VAL A 184 3.23 0.27 3.55
C VAL A 184 2.54 1.36 2.73
N GLU A 185 1.58 0.97 1.88
CA GLU A 185 0.80 1.91 1.05
C GLU A 185 0.04 2.93 1.88
N ARG A 186 -0.40 2.51 3.07
CA ARG A 186 -1.17 3.35 3.99
C ARG A 186 -0.28 4.25 4.83
N GLY A 187 1.04 4.08 4.77
CA GLY A 187 2.00 4.82 5.58
C GLY A 187 1.95 4.46 7.07
N LEU A 188 1.55 3.23 7.41
CA LEU A 188 1.33 2.78 8.79
C LEU A 188 2.47 1.95 9.39
N ASN A 189 3.59 1.83 8.69
CA ASN A 189 4.76 1.09 9.16
C ASN A 189 5.97 1.99 9.40
N THR A 190 5.68 3.20 9.86
CA THR A 190 6.66 4.19 10.26
C THR A 190 7.04 4.06 11.73
N HIS A 191 8.19 4.66 12.11
CA HIS A 191 8.70 4.58 13.49
C HIS A 191 7.69 5.06 14.55
N ASP A 192 6.87 6.06 14.25
CA ASP A 192 5.83 6.59 15.13
C ASP A 192 4.63 5.66 15.28
N ALA A 193 4.41 4.74 14.33
CA ALA A 193 3.28 3.82 14.35
C ALA A 193 3.57 2.49 15.07
N TYR A 194 4.83 2.13 15.31
CA TYR A 194 5.22 0.79 15.81
C TYR A 194 4.55 0.39 17.12
N ASP A 195 4.40 1.33 18.07
CA ASP A 195 3.82 1.06 19.39
C ASP A 195 2.29 0.88 19.35
N HIS A 196 1.63 1.30 18.26
CA HIS A 196 0.20 1.14 18.08
C HIS A 196 -0.19 -0.22 17.50
N TRP A 197 0.78 -0.98 16.97
CA TRP A 197 0.55 -2.33 16.45
C TRP A 197 0.56 -3.35 17.57
N ILE A 198 -0.61 -3.51 18.20
CA ILE A 198 -0.92 -4.55 19.18
C ILE A 198 -2.12 -5.36 18.72
N GLU A 199 -2.29 -6.57 19.25
CA GLU A 199 -3.39 -7.48 18.84
C GLU A 199 -4.78 -6.86 19.07
N GLU A 200 -4.95 -6.04 20.12
CA GLU A 200 -6.21 -5.32 20.40
C GLU A 200 -6.59 -4.33 19.28
N ASN A 201 -5.59 -3.68 18.68
CA ASN A 201 -5.80 -2.72 17.60
C ASN A 201 -5.92 -3.40 16.23
N ALA A 202 -5.45 -4.64 16.11
CA ALA A 202 -5.30 -5.33 14.84
C ALA A 202 -6.62 -5.48 14.07
N ASP A 203 -7.72 -5.79 14.75
CA ASP A 203 -9.05 -5.94 14.13
C ASP A 203 -9.57 -4.63 13.53
N ILE A 204 -9.15 -3.48 14.08
CA ILE A 204 -9.53 -2.15 13.58
C ILE A 204 -8.63 -1.77 12.39
N LEU A 205 -7.35 -2.10 12.48
CA LEU A 205 -6.34 -1.73 11.49
C LEU A 205 -6.36 -2.64 10.25
N VAL A 206 -6.80 -3.90 10.40
CA VAL A 206 -6.81 -4.95 9.36
C VAL A 206 -8.25 -5.27 8.95
N LYS A 207 -8.82 -4.37 8.13
CA LYS A 207 -10.13 -4.56 7.53
C LYS A 207 -10.03 -5.20 6.15
N THR A 208 -11.08 -5.91 5.74
CA THR A 208 -11.21 -6.50 4.39
C THR A 208 -10.97 -5.47 3.28
N ALA A 209 -11.38 -4.21 3.48
CA ALA A 209 -11.13 -3.12 2.54
C ALA A 209 -9.64 -2.90 2.23
N TYR A 210 -8.73 -3.29 3.13
CA TYR A 210 -7.29 -3.15 2.97
C TYR A 210 -6.58 -4.45 2.57
N THR A 211 -7.25 -5.60 2.67
CA THR A 211 -6.71 -6.88 2.19
C THR A 211 -7.16 -7.19 0.76
N SER A 212 -8.33 -6.68 0.35
CA SER A 212 -8.86 -6.80 -1.02
C SER A 212 -8.20 -5.83 -2.01
N PRO A 213 -8.14 -6.16 -3.31
CA PRO A 213 -7.83 -5.19 -4.35
C PRO A 213 -8.91 -4.10 -4.40
N ASN A 214 -8.50 -2.88 -4.76
CA ASN A 214 -9.46 -1.82 -5.11
C ASN A 214 -9.71 -1.85 -6.63
N MET A 215 -10.73 -1.12 -7.10
CA MET A 215 -11.08 -1.07 -8.53
C MET A 215 -9.89 -0.66 -9.42
N GLY A 216 -9.09 0.31 -8.96
CA GLY A 216 -7.93 0.80 -9.69
C GLY A 216 -6.82 -0.23 -9.84
N THR A 217 -6.78 -1.27 -9.02
CA THR A 217 -5.86 -2.41 -9.21
C THR A 217 -6.10 -3.10 -10.55
N CYS A 218 -7.36 -3.21 -10.97
CA CYS A 218 -7.74 -3.80 -12.25
C CYS A 218 -7.66 -2.76 -13.37
N ILE A 219 -8.29 -1.60 -13.15
CA ILE A 219 -8.54 -0.61 -14.19
C ILE A 219 -7.24 0.03 -14.69
N ASP A 220 -6.37 0.49 -13.80
CA ASP A 220 -5.09 1.08 -14.20
C ASP A 220 -4.18 0.06 -14.91
N CYS A 221 -4.20 -1.20 -14.47
CA CYS A 221 -3.41 -2.26 -15.11
C CYS A 221 -3.93 -2.56 -16.52
N HIS A 222 -5.24 -2.73 -16.68
CA HIS A 222 -5.87 -3.06 -17.97
C HIS A 222 -5.74 -1.91 -18.98
N ASP A 223 -5.85 -0.65 -18.56
CA ASP A 223 -5.60 0.50 -19.44
C ASP A 223 -4.15 0.53 -19.94
N LYS A 224 -3.17 0.28 -19.05
CA LYS A 224 -1.76 0.15 -19.46
C LYS A 224 -1.56 -1.01 -20.44
N VAL A 225 -2.24 -2.15 -20.25
CA VAL A 225 -2.20 -3.27 -21.20
C VAL A 225 -2.82 -2.90 -22.54
N ASN A 226 -3.95 -2.21 -22.56
CA ASN A 226 -4.57 -1.70 -23.79
C ASN A 226 -3.66 -0.71 -24.55
N GLN A 227 -2.71 -0.08 -23.86
CA GLN A 227 -1.65 0.75 -24.45
C GLN A 227 -0.40 -0.04 -24.87
N GLY A 228 -0.41 -1.37 -24.73
CA GLY A 228 0.71 -2.27 -25.05
C GLY A 228 1.80 -2.32 -23.97
N LEU A 229 1.51 -1.85 -22.75
CA LEU A 229 2.46 -1.84 -21.64
C LEU A 229 2.29 -3.06 -20.73
N LYS A 230 3.36 -3.44 -20.04
CA LYS A 230 3.38 -4.50 -19.02
C LYS A 230 3.81 -3.93 -17.66
N PRO A 231 2.90 -3.24 -16.94
CA PRO A 231 3.29 -2.50 -15.74
C PRO A 231 3.83 -3.38 -14.62
N TRP A 232 3.46 -4.66 -14.58
CA TRP A 232 3.95 -5.62 -13.57
C TRP A 232 5.41 -6.04 -13.74
N GLU A 233 6.09 -5.63 -14.82
CA GLU A 233 7.54 -5.81 -14.93
C GLU A 233 8.30 -4.86 -13.98
N ASP A 234 7.66 -3.75 -13.57
CA ASP A 234 8.18 -2.84 -12.56
C ASP A 234 7.82 -3.33 -11.16
N ILE A 235 8.84 -3.57 -10.33
CA ILE A 235 8.66 -3.97 -8.94
C ILE A 235 7.92 -2.93 -8.12
N SER A 236 8.05 -1.64 -8.44
CA SER A 236 7.34 -0.55 -7.74
C SER A 236 5.85 -0.50 -8.08
N TYR A 237 5.45 -1.15 -9.19
CA TYR A 237 4.06 -1.34 -9.56
C TYR A 237 3.45 -2.56 -8.87
N VAL A 238 4.21 -3.67 -8.80
CA VAL A 238 3.77 -4.92 -8.17
C VAL A 238 3.77 -4.81 -6.65
N MET A 239 4.86 -4.28 -6.12
CA MET A 239 5.08 -4.07 -4.71
C MET A 239 4.85 -2.62 -4.37
N SER A 240 4.26 -2.46 -3.21
CA SER A 240 3.72 -1.20 -2.82
C SER A 240 4.77 -0.25 -2.33
N SER A 241 4.65 1.00 -2.77
CA SER A 241 5.55 2.08 -2.39
C SER A 241 4.85 2.96 -1.34
N PRO A 242 5.58 3.52 -0.37
CA PRO A 242 4.99 4.37 0.66
C PRO A 242 4.43 5.66 0.06
N PRO A 243 3.41 6.30 0.67
CA PRO A 243 2.81 7.53 0.15
C PRO A 243 3.81 8.63 -0.24
N SER A 244 4.85 8.82 0.59
CA SER A 244 5.88 9.85 0.39
C SER A 244 6.74 9.65 -0.86
N SER A 245 6.83 8.43 -1.39
CA SER A 245 7.58 8.14 -2.63
C SER A 245 6.81 8.51 -3.90
N ILE A 246 5.54 8.86 -3.78
CA ILE A 246 4.64 9.16 -4.91
C ILE A 246 4.68 10.66 -5.25
N GLU A 247 4.96 11.55 -4.27
CA GLU A 247 4.95 13.01 -4.47
C GLU A 247 6.08 13.54 -5.39
N GLU A 248 7.16 12.76 -5.59
CA GLU A 248 8.32 13.16 -6.40
C GLU A 248 8.21 12.77 -7.89
N GLY A 249 7.28 11.87 -8.26
CA GLY A 249 7.31 11.18 -9.56
C GLY A 249 6.34 11.65 -10.67
N HIS A 250 5.21 12.29 -10.35
CA HIS A 250 4.20 12.66 -11.36
C HIS A 250 3.61 14.05 -11.09
N LYS A 251 4.27 15.10 -11.61
CA LYS A 251 3.75 16.48 -11.61
C LYS A 251 3.34 17.00 -12.99
N VAL A 252 3.01 16.13 -13.94
CA VAL A 252 2.48 16.53 -15.25
C VAL A 252 1.24 15.69 -15.58
N ASP A 253 0.08 16.33 -15.63
CA ASP A 253 -1.21 15.86 -16.16
C ASP A 253 -1.88 14.58 -15.58
N ASP A 254 -1.72 14.27 -14.28
CA ASP A 254 -2.46 13.17 -13.60
C ASP A 254 -3.99 13.30 -13.79
N LYS A 255 -4.50 14.54 -13.97
CA LYS A 255 -5.91 14.81 -14.25
C LYS A 255 -6.37 14.30 -15.62
N SER A 256 -5.62 14.56 -16.69
CA SER A 256 -6.02 14.16 -18.05
C SER A 256 -5.97 12.63 -18.23
N TYR A 257 -4.92 11.99 -17.71
CA TYR A 257 -4.82 10.53 -17.71
C TYR A 257 -5.98 9.88 -16.95
N THR A 258 -6.23 10.33 -15.71
CA THR A 258 -7.31 9.79 -14.87
C THR A 258 -8.69 10.06 -15.47
N SER A 259 -8.91 11.24 -16.08
CA SER A 259 -10.14 11.54 -16.84
C SER A 259 -10.37 10.55 -17.98
N ASN A 260 -9.35 10.28 -18.80
CA ASN A 260 -9.48 9.35 -19.92
C ASN A 260 -9.79 7.93 -19.43
N LEU A 261 -9.09 7.48 -18.39
CA LEU A 261 -9.31 6.17 -17.77
C LEU A 261 -10.75 6.01 -17.27
N ILE A 262 -11.28 7.04 -16.61
CA ILE A 262 -12.68 7.08 -16.14
C ILE A 262 -13.66 6.98 -17.31
N LEU A 263 -13.44 7.74 -18.39
CA LEU A 263 -14.33 7.73 -19.56
C LEU A 263 -14.37 6.35 -20.23
N GLN A 264 -13.22 5.67 -20.34
CA GLN A 264 -13.16 4.31 -20.87
C GLN A 264 -14.01 3.35 -20.04
N GLY A 265 -13.87 3.36 -18.72
CA GLY A 265 -14.62 2.48 -17.82
C GLY A 265 -16.13 2.78 -17.74
N LEU A 266 -16.57 3.98 -18.13
CA LEU A 266 -17.98 4.33 -18.27
C LEU A 266 -18.58 3.91 -19.63
N GLY A 267 -17.89 3.06 -20.39
CA GLY A 267 -18.35 2.60 -21.70
C GLY A 267 -18.31 3.69 -22.78
N LYS A 268 -17.63 4.82 -22.55
CA LYS A 268 -17.31 5.81 -23.61
C LYS A 268 -16.05 5.44 -24.37
N GLN A 269 -15.64 4.17 -24.28
CA GLN A 269 -14.53 3.66 -25.05
C GLN A 269 -14.96 3.52 -26.52
N HIS A 270 -14.44 4.39 -27.38
CA HIS A 270 -14.88 4.51 -28.77
C HIS A 270 -14.00 3.73 -29.78
N GLY A 271 -13.18 2.77 -29.35
CA GLY A 271 -12.24 2.03 -30.21
C GLY A 271 -12.02 0.56 -29.84
N ASP A 272 -11.34 -0.17 -30.72
CA ASP A 272 -10.96 -1.59 -30.56
C ASP A 272 -9.85 -1.73 -29.50
N VAL A 273 -10.22 -2.14 -28.29
CA VAL A 273 -9.26 -2.48 -27.23
C VAL A 273 -9.12 -4.00 -27.08
N GLU A 274 -8.00 -4.42 -26.50
CA GLU A 274 -7.77 -5.82 -26.16
C GLU A 274 -8.63 -6.28 -24.97
N LEU A 275 -8.79 -5.41 -23.96
CA LEU A 275 -9.51 -5.70 -22.72
C LEU A 275 -10.63 -4.68 -22.51
N SER A 276 -11.89 -5.15 -22.48
CA SER A 276 -13.05 -4.29 -22.16
C SER A 276 -12.94 -3.77 -20.72
N MET A 277 -13.24 -2.48 -20.57
CA MET A 277 -13.31 -1.77 -19.29
C MET A 277 -14.74 -1.66 -18.76
N ASP A 278 -15.71 -2.31 -19.41
CA ASP A 278 -17.08 -2.33 -18.96
C ASP A 278 -17.19 -3.00 -17.59
N CYS A 279 -18.03 -2.46 -16.71
CA CYS A 279 -18.12 -2.92 -15.33
C CYS A 279 -18.45 -4.43 -15.24
N LEU A 280 -19.33 -4.94 -16.10
CA LEU A 280 -19.75 -6.35 -16.10
C LEU A 280 -18.70 -7.31 -16.68
N THR A 281 -17.63 -6.79 -17.28
CA THR A 281 -16.45 -7.60 -17.62
C THR A 281 -15.72 -8.06 -16.36
N CYS A 282 -15.74 -7.20 -15.32
CA CYS A 282 -15.07 -7.45 -14.06
C CYS A 282 -16.03 -7.86 -12.93
N HIS A 283 -17.33 -7.54 -13.02
CA HIS A 283 -18.29 -7.74 -11.95
C HIS A 283 -19.47 -8.63 -12.37
N LEU A 284 -19.89 -9.54 -11.48
CA LEU A 284 -21.10 -10.35 -11.62
C LEU A 284 -22.38 -9.50 -11.55
N GLU A 285 -22.37 -8.48 -10.69
CA GLU A 285 -23.43 -7.50 -10.54
C GLU A 285 -22.82 -6.16 -10.13
N VAL A 286 -23.47 -5.06 -10.54
CA VAL A 286 -23.09 -3.72 -10.13
C VAL A 286 -24.34 -3.05 -9.59
N ALA A 287 -24.29 -2.62 -8.33
CA ALA A 287 -25.39 -1.94 -7.66
C ALA A 287 -25.52 -0.48 -8.14
N THR A 288 -25.78 -0.29 -9.44
CA THR A 288 -26.05 1.04 -9.99
C THR A 288 -27.35 1.58 -9.38
N PRO A 289 -27.35 2.79 -8.79
CA PRO A 289 -28.55 3.34 -8.19
C PRO A 289 -29.67 3.51 -9.23
N LEU A 290 -30.93 3.29 -8.84
CA LEU A 290 -32.10 3.35 -9.75
C LEU A 290 -32.23 4.70 -10.49
N ASN A 291 -31.66 5.77 -9.93
CA ASN A 291 -31.68 7.09 -10.58
C ASN A 291 -30.89 7.12 -11.90
N HIS A 292 -29.89 6.25 -12.11
CA HIS A 292 -29.10 6.16 -13.34
C HIS A 292 -29.95 5.70 -14.54
N GLN A 293 -31.08 5.05 -14.28
CA GLN A 293 -32.00 4.56 -15.32
C GLN A 293 -33.04 5.61 -15.72
N LYS A 294 -33.04 6.79 -15.07
CA LYS A 294 -33.99 7.86 -15.41
C LYS A 294 -33.56 8.55 -16.70
N HIS A 295 -34.52 8.69 -17.63
CA HIS A 295 -34.33 9.50 -18.83
C HIS A 295 -34.00 10.95 -18.47
N GLY A 296 -32.98 11.53 -19.11
CA GLY A 296 -32.52 12.89 -18.83
C GLY A 296 -31.80 13.04 -17.48
N TRP A 297 -31.20 11.96 -16.96
CA TRP A 297 -30.46 12.00 -15.70
C TRP A 297 -29.26 12.96 -15.77
N ASN A 298 -28.51 12.95 -16.87
CA ASN A 298 -27.33 13.80 -17.06
C ASN A 298 -27.64 15.29 -16.79
N GLU A 299 -28.80 15.77 -17.22
CA GLU A 299 -29.23 17.15 -17.11
C GLU A 299 -29.81 17.48 -15.71
N ASN A 300 -30.27 16.48 -14.95
CA ASN A 300 -31.07 16.69 -13.74
C ASN A 300 -30.45 16.07 -12.47
N HIS A 301 -29.28 15.43 -12.59
CA HIS A 301 -28.67 14.68 -11.49
C HIS A 301 -28.25 15.56 -10.30
N GLY A 302 -28.04 16.87 -10.51
CA GLY A 302 -27.59 17.81 -9.47
C GLY A 302 -28.50 17.86 -8.24
N SER A 303 -29.82 17.66 -8.41
CA SER A 303 -30.76 17.56 -7.28
C SER A 303 -30.49 16.34 -6.39
N TYR A 304 -30.10 15.21 -6.98
CA TYR A 304 -29.72 14.00 -6.24
C TYR A 304 -28.36 14.18 -5.58
N ALA A 305 -27.40 14.80 -6.27
CA ALA A 305 -26.09 15.13 -5.70
C ALA A 305 -26.21 16.05 -4.48
N LEU A 306 -27.15 17.01 -4.49
CA LEU A 306 -27.43 17.86 -3.33
C LEU A 306 -27.98 17.10 -2.13
N THR A 307 -28.70 16.00 -2.34
CA THR A 307 -29.30 15.23 -1.24
C THR A 307 -28.45 14.06 -0.77
N ASP A 308 -27.63 13.48 -1.65
CA ASP A 308 -26.96 12.19 -1.40
C ASP A 308 -25.61 12.09 -2.15
N LEU A 309 -24.74 13.10 -1.97
CA LEU A 309 -23.44 13.14 -2.64
C LEU A 309 -22.53 11.96 -2.27
N ASN A 310 -22.55 11.55 -0.99
CA ASN A 310 -21.68 10.48 -0.50
C ASN A 310 -21.95 9.14 -1.19
N ASN A 311 -23.20 8.86 -1.53
CA ASN A 311 -23.55 7.65 -2.29
C ASN A 311 -22.97 7.69 -3.71
N CYS A 312 -22.96 8.85 -4.37
CA CYS A 312 -22.28 9.00 -5.67
C CYS A 312 -20.77 8.79 -5.56
N LEU A 313 -20.12 9.42 -4.57
CA LEU A 313 -18.67 9.28 -4.33
C LEU A 313 -18.25 7.86 -3.96
N THR A 314 -19.20 7.01 -3.55
CA THR A 314 -18.94 5.59 -3.34
C THR A 314 -18.49 4.88 -4.62
N CYS A 315 -18.83 5.37 -5.81
CA CYS A 315 -18.32 4.83 -7.08
C CYS A 315 -17.50 5.86 -7.88
N HIS A 316 -17.78 7.15 -7.70
CA HIS A 316 -17.28 8.24 -8.54
C HIS A 316 -16.17 9.06 -7.87
N GLU A 317 -15.27 8.37 -7.15
CA GLU A 317 -14.09 8.95 -6.52
C GLU A 317 -12.83 8.46 -7.23
N GLU A 318 -11.96 9.38 -7.67
CA GLU A 318 -10.72 9.10 -8.41
C GLU A 318 -9.84 8.04 -7.77
N ALA A 319 -9.71 8.09 -6.44
CA ALA A 319 -8.87 7.16 -5.67
C ALA A 319 -9.31 5.70 -5.86
N LYS A 320 -10.53 5.46 -6.36
CA LYS A 320 -11.02 4.13 -6.73
C LYS A 320 -10.57 3.68 -8.11
N TRP A 321 -10.19 4.57 -9.01
CA TRP A 321 -9.86 4.25 -10.41
C TRP A 321 -8.36 4.05 -10.65
N ILE A 322 -7.52 4.50 -9.70
CA ILE A 322 -6.07 4.33 -9.73
C ILE A 322 -5.62 3.28 -8.71
N LYS A 323 -4.55 2.54 -9.01
CA LYS A 323 -3.94 1.56 -8.10
C LYS A 323 -3.17 2.27 -6.96
N ARG A 324 -3.88 3.07 -6.15
CA ARG A 324 -3.34 3.76 -4.97
C ARG A 324 -4.22 3.47 -3.76
N VAL A 325 -3.61 3.42 -2.58
CA VAL A 325 -4.32 3.37 -1.30
C VAL A 325 -4.10 4.71 -0.62
N ALA A 326 -5.17 5.32 -0.10
CA ALA A 326 -5.04 6.56 0.63
C ALA A 326 -4.16 6.36 1.87
N ALA A 327 -3.27 7.32 2.12
CA ALA A 327 -2.53 7.38 3.37
C ALA A 327 -3.53 7.48 4.53
N THR A 328 -3.27 6.77 5.62
CA THR A 328 -4.14 6.77 6.80
C THR A 328 -3.33 7.10 8.04
N SER A 329 -3.90 7.90 8.93
CA SER A 329 -3.31 8.10 10.26
C SER A 329 -3.77 7.00 11.22
N ILE A 330 -2.83 6.39 11.93
CA ILE A 330 -3.14 5.35 12.93
C ILE A 330 -3.99 5.92 14.07
N ASP A 331 -3.72 7.14 14.50
CA ASP A 331 -4.48 7.82 15.55
C ASP A 331 -5.93 8.09 15.15
N GLU A 332 -6.16 8.44 13.88
CA GLU A 332 -7.51 8.65 13.36
C GLU A 332 -8.31 7.34 13.32
N ILE A 333 -7.66 6.22 13.01
CA ILE A 333 -8.31 4.90 12.96
C ILE A 333 -8.68 4.42 14.36
N LEU A 334 -7.78 4.62 15.33
CA LEU A 334 -7.98 4.20 16.71
C LEU A 334 -8.91 5.15 17.49
N ASN A 335 -8.98 6.42 17.09
CA ASN A 335 -9.83 7.45 17.72
C ASN A 335 -10.81 8.07 16.69
N PRO A 336 -11.82 7.31 16.22
CA PRO A 336 -12.71 7.74 15.15
C PRO A 336 -13.57 8.96 15.50
N GLY A 337 -13.75 9.27 16.80
CA GLY A 337 -14.53 10.43 17.27
C GLY A 337 -13.89 11.80 16.99
N SER A 338 -12.70 11.84 16.40
CA SER A 338 -11.98 13.07 16.04
C SER A 338 -12.34 13.62 14.65
N LYS A 339 -13.09 12.87 13.83
CA LYS A 339 -13.61 13.32 12.53
C LYS A 339 -15.14 13.47 12.54
N PRO A 340 -15.69 14.43 11.76
CA PRO A 340 -17.14 14.49 11.53
C PRO A 340 -17.60 13.18 10.87
N ASN A 341 -18.73 12.66 11.35
CA ASN A 341 -19.29 11.38 10.92
C ASN A 341 -19.69 11.45 9.44
N LEU A 342 -18.88 10.87 8.55
CA LEU A 342 -19.08 10.89 7.10
C LEU A 342 -20.26 10.02 6.64
N GLU A 343 -20.85 9.21 7.52
CA GLU A 343 -22.07 8.44 7.21
C GLU A 343 -23.31 9.34 7.06
N PHE A 344 -23.27 10.57 7.58
CA PHE A 344 -24.36 11.53 7.48
C PHE A 344 -23.93 12.74 6.63
N TYR A 345 -24.32 12.72 5.35
CA TYR A 345 -24.18 13.89 4.50
C TYR A 345 -25.23 14.95 4.91
N VAL A 346 -24.77 16.16 5.20
CA VAL A 346 -25.63 17.33 5.33
C VAL A 346 -25.72 17.99 3.95
N PRO A 347 -26.92 18.08 3.34
CA PRO A 347 -27.10 18.74 2.05
C PRO A 347 -26.49 20.14 2.02
N ASP A 348 -25.41 20.32 1.26
CA ASP A 348 -24.74 21.60 1.11
C ASP A 348 -24.28 21.81 -0.34
N ILE A 349 -24.82 22.84 -0.98
CA ILE A 349 -24.50 23.22 -2.35
C ILE A 349 -23.02 23.63 -2.52
N PHE A 350 -22.37 24.13 -1.47
CA PHE A 350 -20.94 24.46 -1.52
C PHE A 350 -20.07 23.20 -1.54
N VAL A 351 -20.48 22.14 -0.84
CA VAL A 351 -19.80 20.84 -0.90
C VAL A 351 -19.97 20.23 -2.28
N VAL A 352 -21.19 20.18 -2.83
CA VAL A 352 -21.43 19.68 -4.20
C VAL A 352 -20.63 20.48 -5.23
N LYS A 353 -20.61 21.82 -5.12
CA LYS A 353 -19.78 22.69 -5.97
C LYS A 353 -18.31 22.31 -5.86
N SER A 354 -17.78 22.21 -4.64
CA SER A 354 -16.38 21.86 -4.40
C SER A 354 -16.03 20.51 -5.03
N GLU A 355 -16.83 19.48 -4.76
CA GLU A 355 -16.60 18.13 -5.27
C GLU A 355 -16.70 18.07 -6.79
N SER A 356 -17.69 18.75 -7.40
CA SER A 356 -17.83 18.77 -8.87
C SER A 356 -16.62 19.36 -9.62
N ARG A 357 -15.87 20.24 -8.96
CA ARG A 357 -14.69 20.91 -9.53
C ARG A 357 -13.39 20.21 -9.18
N ASN A 358 -13.29 19.69 -7.96
CA ASN A 358 -12.07 19.10 -7.44
C ASN A 358 -11.94 17.63 -7.83
N SER A 359 -13.06 16.91 -7.91
CA SER A 359 -13.09 15.55 -8.46
C SER A 359 -12.92 15.59 -9.97
N ILE A 360 -11.81 15.11 -10.50
CA ILE A 360 -11.53 14.76 -11.90
C ILE A 360 -12.71 14.02 -12.50
N PHE A 361 -13.33 13.07 -11.77
CA PHE A 361 -14.48 12.33 -12.28
C PHE A 361 -15.61 13.29 -12.67
N CYS A 362 -16.04 14.14 -11.74
CA CYS A 362 -17.11 15.09 -11.99
C CYS A 362 -16.67 16.15 -13.00
N PHE A 363 -15.46 16.67 -12.83
CA PHE A 363 -14.87 17.71 -13.66
C PHE A 363 -14.87 17.33 -15.14
N THR A 364 -14.57 16.07 -15.47
CA THR A 364 -14.52 15.56 -16.86
C THR A 364 -15.81 15.81 -17.65
N CYS A 365 -16.97 15.75 -16.99
CA CYS A 365 -18.25 16.08 -17.63
C CYS A 365 -18.67 17.53 -17.36
N HIS A 366 -18.33 18.09 -16.20
CA HIS A 366 -18.73 19.45 -15.81
C HIS A 366 -17.91 20.57 -16.48
N THR A 367 -16.85 20.23 -17.22
CA THR A 367 -16.16 21.15 -18.13
C THR A 367 -16.87 21.33 -19.46
N GLU A 368 -17.80 20.44 -19.81
CA GLU A 368 -18.56 20.54 -21.05
C GLU A 368 -19.66 21.61 -20.93
N ARG A 369 -19.77 22.46 -21.94
CA ARG A 369 -20.82 23.47 -22.01
C ARG A 369 -22.19 22.77 -22.12
N PRO A 370 -23.15 23.04 -21.23
CA PRO A 370 -24.45 22.39 -21.30
C PRO A 370 -25.24 22.90 -22.52
N PRO A 371 -26.08 22.05 -23.15
CA PRO A 371 -26.85 22.44 -24.34
C PRO A 371 -27.72 23.67 -24.13
N GLY A 372 -28.21 23.89 -22.90
CA GLY A 372 -29.03 25.06 -22.54
C GLY A 372 -28.30 26.40 -22.59
N HIS A 373 -26.96 26.42 -22.75
CA HIS A 373 -26.24 27.67 -22.99
C HIS A 373 -26.38 28.21 -24.41
N GLY A 374 -26.81 27.40 -25.39
CA GLY A 374 -26.92 27.85 -26.79
C GLY A 374 -25.66 28.56 -27.32
N ASP A 375 -25.85 29.50 -28.24
CA ASP A 375 -24.78 30.35 -28.78
C ASP A 375 -24.43 31.51 -27.83
N ASP A 376 -23.19 32.01 -27.89
CA ASP A 376 -22.67 33.04 -26.98
C ASP A 376 -23.51 34.33 -26.94
N GLU A 377 -23.98 34.79 -28.10
CA GLU A 377 -24.75 36.02 -28.21
C GLU A 377 -26.16 35.87 -27.59
N GLU A 378 -26.80 34.72 -27.81
CA GLU A 378 -28.11 34.40 -27.25
C GLU A 378 -28.00 34.22 -25.72
N TRP A 379 -26.95 33.54 -25.25
CA TRP A 379 -26.69 33.39 -23.83
C TRP A 379 -26.46 34.71 -23.11
N LEU A 380 -25.58 35.57 -23.65
CA LEU A 380 -25.24 36.85 -23.01
C LEU A 380 -26.47 37.75 -22.81
N THR A 381 -27.49 37.62 -23.66
CA THR A 381 -28.72 38.41 -23.58
C THR A 381 -29.87 37.71 -22.85
N GLY A 382 -29.88 36.37 -22.79
CA GLY A 382 -30.94 35.57 -22.16
C GLY A 382 -30.61 34.97 -20.78
N HIS A 383 -29.34 34.99 -20.34
CA HIS A 383 -28.92 34.28 -19.11
C HIS A 383 -29.57 34.80 -17.80
N ALA A 384 -30.14 36.01 -17.82
CA ALA A 384 -30.74 36.63 -16.64
C ALA A 384 -31.91 35.80 -16.06
N ASP A 385 -32.72 35.20 -16.92
CA ASP A 385 -33.89 34.38 -16.54
C ASP A 385 -33.47 33.11 -15.79
N PHE A 386 -32.24 32.64 -16.01
CA PHE A 386 -31.64 31.50 -15.33
C PHE A 386 -30.91 31.88 -14.04
N ALA A 387 -30.91 33.16 -13.66
CA ALA A 387 -30.19 33.68 -12.51
C ALA A 387 -31.04 34.67 -11.69
N GLU A 388 -32.36 34.51 -11.64
CA GLU A 388 -33.25 35.42 -10.92
C GLU A 388 -33.13 35.24 -9.40
N THR A 389 -33.17 34.00 -8.94
CA THR A 389 -33.16 33.64 -7.52
C THR A 389 -31.76 33.39 -6.97
N LYS A 390 -31.60 33.45 -5.64
CA LYS A 390 -30.33 33.07 -4.99
C LYS A 390 -29.94 31.62 -5.27
N GLN A 391 -30.93 30.72 -5.38
CA GLN A 391 -30.67 29.31 -5.63
C GLN A 391 -30.16 29.07 -7.05
N GLN A 392 -30.82 29.66 -8.05
CA GLN A 392 -30.38 29.63 -9.45
C GLN A 392 -28.95 30.17 -9.62
N LYS A 393 -28.62 31.31 -8.99
CA LYS A 393 -27.23 31.84 -9.00
C LYS A 393 -26.22 30.86 -8.40
N ARG A 394 -26.61 30.11 -7.36
CA ARG A 394 -25.73 29.09 -6.74
C ARG A 394 -25.48 27.89 -7.64
N GLU A 395 -26.43 27.53 -8.49
CA GLU A 395 -26.26 26.46 -9.49
C GLU A 395 -25.25 26.86 -10.56
N CYS A 396 -25.24 28.12 -11.00
CA CYS A 396 -24.20 28.65 -11.91
C CYS A 396 -22.80 28.55 -11.30
N TYR A 397 -22.69 28.65 -9.97
CA TYR A 397 -21.41 28.56 -9.28
C TYR A 397 -20.79 27.17 -9.29
N VAL A 398 -21.46 26.15 -9.82
CA VAL A 398 -20.84 24.85 -10.10
C VAL A 398 -19.73 25.01 -11.15
N CYS A 399 -19.98 25.76 -12.23
CA CYS A 399 -19.03 25.89 -13.35
C CYS A 399 -18.32 27.25 -13.41
N HIS A 400 -18.91 28.30 -12.83
CA HIS A 400 -18.42 29.69 -12.90
C HIS A 400 -18.13 30.25 -11.51
N ASP A 401 -17.29 31.28 -11.40
CA ASP A 401 -17.09 31.97 -10.12
C ASP A 401 -17.63 33.39 -10.13
N TYR A 402 -17.95 33.89 -8.93
CA TYR A 402 -18.39 35.27 -8.78
C TYR A 402 -17.25 36.25 -9.09
N GLU A 403 -16.06 35.95 -8.58
CA GLU A 403 -14.82 36.70 -8.77
C GLU A 403 -13.69 35.76 -9.17
N LYS A 404 -12.69 36.29 -9.88
CA LYS A 404 -11.49 35.53 -10.22
C LYS A 404 -10.70 35.21 -8.96
N ASN A 405 -10.53 33.93 -8.66
CA ASN A 405 -9.74 33.45 -7.53
C ASN A 405 -8.65 32.49 -8.04
N GLU A 406 -7.38 32.81 -7.81
CA GLU A 406 -6.24 31.97 -8.22
C GLU A 406 -6.18 30.63 -7.45
N SER A 407 -6.87 30.52 -6.31
CA SER A 407 -6.89 29.31 -5.47
C SER A 407 -8.03 28.34 -5.75
N GLN A 408 -9.03 28.73 -6.55
CA GLN A 408 -10.17 27.87 -6.92
C GLN A 408 -10.30 27.84 -8.44
N THR A 409 -10.15 26.66 -9.03
CA THR A 409 -10.32 26.48 -10.47
C THR A 409 -11.80 26.22 -10.75
N ALA A 410 -12.55 27.26 -11.08
CA ALA A 410 -13.80 27.08 -11.81
C ALA A 410 -13.55 26.23 -13.06
N ALA A 411 -14.57 25.47 -13.50
CA ALA A 411 -14.47 24.68 -14.72
C ALA A 411 -14.29 25.55 -15.98
N THR A 412 -14.55 26.86 -15.86
CA THR A 412 -14.51 27.82 -16.96
C THR A 412 -13.97 29.18 -16.48
N ASP A 413 -13.41 29.95 -17.41
CA ASP A 413 -12.93 31.32 -17.19
C ASP A 413 -14.05 32.37 -17.30
N VAL A 414 -15.20 32.12 -16.66
CA VAL A 414 -16.32 33.07 -16.61
C VAL A 414 -16.49 33.57 -15.19
N TYR A 415 -16.41 34.89 -15.02
CA TYR A 415 -16.53 35.56 -13.73
C TYR A 415 -17.64 36.61 -13.72
N CYS A 416 -18.60 36.47 -12.81
CA CYS A 416 -19.78 37.36 -12.77
C CYS A 416 -19.39 38.84 -12.64
N MET A 417 -18.39 39.16 -11.81
CA MET A 417 -17.90 40.53 -11.61
C MET A 417 -17.29 41.19 -12.84
N PHE A 418 -16.89 40.40 -13.85
CA PHE A 418 -16.37 40.98 -15.08
C PHE A 418 -17.42 41.85 -15.79
N CYS A 419 -18.67 41.38 -15.81
CA CYS A 419 -19.81 42.04 -16.44
C CYS A 419 -20.72 42.75 -15.42
N HIS A 420 -20.92 42.20 -14.22
CA HIS A 420 -21.80 42.74 -13.17
C HIS A 420 -21.07 43.61 -12.15
N ARG A 421 -20.25 44.57 -12.60
CA ARG A 421 -19.35 45.37 -11.74
C ARG A 421 -20.03 46.14 -10.61
N THR A 422 -21.34 46.38 -10.69
CA THR A 422 -22.14 47.06 -9.66
C THR A 422 -22.71 46.11 -8.61
N GLY A 423 -22.35 44.82 -8.64
CA GLY A 423 -22.88 43.78 -7.77
C GLY A 423 -24.11 43.08 -8.34
N LEU A 424 -24.32 41.82 -7.95
CA LEU A 424 -25.55 41.08 -8.22
C LEU A 424 -26.62 41.47 -7.18
N LYS A 425 -27.85 41.65 -7.64
CA LYS A 425 -29.00 41.84 -6.73
C LYS A 425 -29.11 40.61 -5.82
N ASP A 426 -29.17 40.81 -4.51
CA ASP A 426 -29.28 39.75 -3.50
C ASP A 426 -28.06 38.80 -3.36
N ALA A 427 -26.83 39.27 -3.63
CA ALA A 427 -25.59 38.49 -3.55
C ALA A 427 -25.13 38.05 -2.13
N LYS A 428 -25.90 38.31 -1.07
CA LYS A 428 -25.58 37.93 0.31
C LYS A 428 -26.48 36.81 0.83
#